data_AF-A0A4P0YC57-F1
#
_entry.id   AF-A0A4P0YC57-F1
#
_cell.length_a   1.000
_cell.length_b   1.000
_cell.length_c   1.000
_cell.angle_alpha   90.00
_cell.angle_beta   90.00
_cell.angle_gamma   90.00
#
_symmetry.space_group_name_H-M   'P 1'
#
loop_
_entity.id
_entity.type
_entity.pdbx_description
1 polymer ?
#
loop_
_entity_poly.entity_id
_entity_poly.type
_entity_poly.pdbx_seq_one_letter_code
_entity_poly.pdbx_strand_id
1 'polypeptide(L)'
;MVIFAISPAMSEQITCSQALLTAGNACHEIDRVLRDMLTHHRPGYLMLPADVARAAAIAPAQRLLVEPAPADENQLAGFCEHASRLLRGSRRISLLADFLAQRYGLQKTLREWVAKTPVAHATMLMGKGLFDEQQSGFVGTYSGIASAPADPGGD
;
A
#
# COMPACT_ATOMS: atom_id res chain seq x y z
N MET A 1 -8.00 6.75 -6.43
CA MET A 1 -9.29 7.16 -7.01
C MET A 1 -9.59 8.55 -6.50
N VAL A 2 -9.72 9.55 -7.39
CA VAL A 2 -10.23 10.88 -7.02
C VAL A 2 -11.74 10.79 -7.12
N ILE A 3 -12.45 11.13 -6.06
CA ILE A 3 -13.91 11.15 -6.06
C ILE A 3 -14.32 12.59 -6.36
N PHE A 4 -15.07 12.78 -7.45
CA PHE A 4 -15.82 14.00 -7.72
C PHE A 4 -17.26 13.74 -7.26
N ALA A 5 -17.69 14.39 -6.18
CA ALA A 5 -19.06 14.30 -5.67
C ALA A 5 -19.63 15.70 -5.44
N ILE A 6 -20.89 15.77 -5.04
CA ILE A 6 -21.67 17.02 -4.97
C ILE A 6 -21.55 17.66 -3.57
N SER A 7 -21.22 16.86 -2.53
CA SER A 7 -21.13 17.32 -1.14
C SER A 7 -19.85 16.85 -0.47
N PRO A 8 -19.00 17.78 0.04
CA PRO A 8 -17.78 17.44 0.80
C PRO A 8 -18.06 16.62 2.06
N ALA A 9 -19.20 16.86 2.73
CA ALA A 9 -19.53 16.19 3.99
C ALA A 9 -19.80 14.69 3.83
N MET A 10 -20.29 14.26 2.66
CA MET A 10 -20.54 12.84 2.39
C MET A 10 -19.26 12.07 2.03
N SER A 11 -18.26 12.75 1.45
CA SER A 11 -16.98 12.15 1.06
C SER A 11 -15.95 12.07 2.19
N GLU A 12 -16.14 12.83 3.27
CA GLU A 12 -15.18 12.91 4.38
C GLU A 12 -14.87 11.53 4.99
N GLN A 13 -15.89 10.70 5.19
CA GLN A 13 -15.74 9.38 5.83
C GLN A 13 -15.01 8.34 4.95
N ILE A 14 -14.81 8.63 3.65
CA ILE A 14 -14.25 7.69 2.68
C ILE A 14 -12.99 8.21 1.99
N THR A 15 -12.48 9.38 2.39
CA THR A 15 -11.30 10.00 1.81
C THR A 15 -10.24 10.29 2.87
N CYS A 16 -8.97 10.28 2.47
CA CYS A 16 -7.87 10.66 3.37
C CYS A 16 -7.60 12.17 3.34
N SER A 17 -8.09 12.87 2.32
CA SER A 17 -7.85 14.29 2.12
C SER A 17 -8.91 14.87 1.19
N GLN A 18 -9.33 16.09 1.46
CA GLN A 18 -10.34 16.80 0.69
C GLN A 18 -10.03 18.28 0.57
N ALA A 19 -10.46 18.91 -0.53
CA ALA A 19 -10.37 20.35 -0.72
C ALA A 19 -11.53 20.93 -1.55
N LEU A 20 -11.96 22.14 -1.19
CA LEU A 20 -12.75 23.01 -2.05
C LEU A 20 -11.81 24.02 -2.71
N LEU A 21 -11.71 23.95 -4.03
CA LEU A 21 -10.79 24.75 -4.80
C LEU A 21 -11.34 26.15 -5.06
N THR A 22 -10.49 27.14 -4.82
CA THR A 22 -10.66 28.54 -5.19
C THR A 22 -9.45 28.93 -6.05
N ALA A 23 -9.57 29.99 -6.86
CA ALA A 23 -8.46 30.43 -7.70
C ALA A 23 -7.17 30.72 -6.89
N GLY A 24 -7.29 31.13 -5.62
CA GLY A 24 -6.16 31.44 -4.75
C GLY A 24 -5.49 30.23 -4.09
N ASN A 25 -6.19 29.11 -3.92
CA ASN A 25 -5.65 27.92 -3.24
C ASN A 25 -5.43 26.71 -4.17
N ALA A 26 -5.93 26.76 -5.40
CA ALA A 26 -6.10 25.58 -6.25
C ALA A 26 -4.80 24.78 -6.43
N CYS A 27 -3.70 25.43 -6.80
CA CYS A 27 -2.43 24.75 -7.04
C CYS A 27 -1.90 24.02 -5.79
N HIS A 28 -1.98 24.67 -4.62
CA HIS A 28 -1.49 24.10 -3.38
C HIS A 28 -2.36 22.94 -2.90
N GLU A 29 -3.69 23.11 -2.94
CA GLU A 29 -4.63 22.11 -2.44
C GLU A 29 -4.68 20.87 -3.33
N ILE A 30 -4.53 21.02 -4.66
CA ILE A 30 -4.40 19.89 -5.58
C ILE A 30 -3.17 19.06 -5.20
N ASP A 31 -2.01 19.71 -5.06
CA ASP A 31 -0.77 19.03 -4.69
C ASP A 31 -0.89 18.32 -3.34
N ARG A 32 -1.45 18.99 -2.33
CA ARG A 32 -1.64 18.43 -0.98
C ARG A 32 -2.50 17.17 -1.03
N VAL A 33 -3.69 17.26 -1.65
CA VAL A 33 -4.60 16.11 -1.75
C VAL A 33 -3.96 14.96 -2.52
N LEU A 34 -3.26 15.23 -3.62
CA LEU A 34 -2.56 14.20 -4.37
C LEU A 34 -1.41 13.57 -3.57
N ARG A 35 -0.63 14.35 -2.80
CA ARG A 35 0.41 13.81 -1.91
C ARG A 35 -0.19 12.91 -0.84
N ASP A 36 -1.28 13.33 -0.21
CA ASP A 36 -1.96 12.54 0.83
C ASP A 36 -2.50 11.22 0.24
N MET A 37 -3.10 11.29 -0.96
CA MET A 37 -3.60 10.11 -1.68
C MET A 37 -2.50 9.11 -1.99
N LEU A 38 -1.33 9.59 -2.44
CA LEU A 38 -0.18 8.75 -2.75
C LEU A 38 0.45 8.18 -1.46
N THR A 39 0.59 8.99 -0.42
CA THR A 39 1.19 8.60 0.87
C THR A 39 0.36 7.53 1.58
N HIS A 40 -0.96 7.73 1.66
CA HIS A 40 -1.86 6.82 2.36
C HIS A 40 -2.43 5.73 1.45
N HIS A 41 -2.13 5.80 0.15
CA HIS A 41 -2.76 5.03 -0.92
C HIS A 41 -4.29 5.08 -0.91
N ARG A 42 -4.92 6.07 -0.26
CA ARG A 42 -6.38 6.19 -0.05
C ARG A 42 -7.00 7.19 -1.03
N PRO A 43 -8.33 7.14 -1.24
CA PRO A 43 -9.01 8.13 -2.09
C PRO A 43 -8.91 9.55 -1.53
N GLY A 44 -8.93 10.53 -2.41
CA GLY A 44 -9.03 11.96 -2.07
C GLY A 44 -10.16 12.63 -2.84
N TYR A 45 -10.55 13.82 -2.39
CA TYR A 45 -11.67 14.58 -2.95
C TYR A 45 -11.26 16.00 -3.33
N LEU A 46 -11.65 16.43 -4.53
CA LEU A 46 -11.46 17.80 -5.00
C LEU A 46 -12.77 18.32 -5.57
N MET A 47 -13.34 19.34 -4.92
CA MET A 47 -14.44 20.10 -5.50
C MET A 47 -13.86 21.25 -6.32
N LEU A 48 -14.03 21.18 -7.64
CA LEU A 48 -13.56 22.18 -8.60
C LEU A 48 -14.74 22.95 -9.19
N PRO A 49 -15.00 24.19 -8.72
CA PRO A 49 -15.97 25.08 -9.36
C PRO A 49 -15.60 25.38 -10.82
N ALA A 50 -16.62 25.55 -11.67
CA ALA A 50 -16.42 25.72 -13.12
C ALA A 50 -15.71 27.03 -13.49
N ASP A 51 -15.90 28.09 -12.70
CA ASP A 51 -15.19 29.37 -12.83
C ASP A 51 -13.72 29.24 -12.43
N VAL A 52 -13.44 28.52 -11.34
CA VAL A 52 -12.07 28.23 -10.86
C VAL A 52 -11.30 27.38 -11.87
N ALA A 53 -11.97 26.43 -12.55
CA ALA A 53 -11.34 25.61 -13.59
C ALA A 53 -10.80 26.42 -14.79
N ARG A 54 -11.32 27.63 -15.02
CA ARG A 54 -10.90 28.53 -16.10
C ARG A 54 -9.95 29.62 -15.63
N ALA A 55 -9.67 29.70 -14.33
CA ALA A 55 -8.77 30.69 -13.78
C ALA A 55 -7.33 30.46 -14.28
N ALA A 56 -6.57 31.54 -14.44
CA ALA A 56 -5.16 31.44 -14.75
C ALA A 56 -4.43 30.74 -13.59
N ALA A 57 -3.58 29.77 -13.93
CA ALA A 57 -2.77 29.02 -12.98
C ALA A 57 -1.30 29.06 -13.39
N ILE A 58 -0.43 28.95 -12.40
CA ILE A 58 1.01 28.83 -12.61
C ILE A 58 1.30 27.35 -12.87
N ALA A 59 1.98 27.05 -13.99
CA ALA A 59 2.38 25.70 -14.31
C ALA A 59 3.34 25.14 -13.24
N PRO A 60 3.18 23.86 -12.81
CA PRO A 60 4.11 23.23 -11.89
C PRO A 60 5.52 23.18 -12.50
N ALA A 61 6.52 23.68 -11.75
CA ALA A 61 7.91 23.66 -12.18
C ALA A 61 8.53 22.24 -12.13
N GLN A 62 7.97 21.36 -11.31
CA GLN A 62 8.47 20.01 -11.06
C GLN A 62 7.32 19.02 -10.96
N ARG A 63 7.64 17.73 -11.12
CA ARG A 63 6.68 16.66 -10.86
C ARG A 63 6.37 16.59 -9.37
N LEU A 64 5.15 16.17 -9.04
CA LEU A 64 4.78 15.88 -7.67
C LEU A 64 5.59 14.67 -7.19
N LEU A 65 6.50 14.91 -6.25
CA LEU A 65 7.28 13.86 -5.59
C LEU A 65 6.68 13.56 -4.22
N VAL A 66 6.53 12.28 -3.94
CA VAL A 66 6.11 11.78 -2.62
C VAL A 66 7.20 10.83 -2.17
N GLU A 67 8.10 11.34 -1.35
CA GLU A 67 9.12 10.52 -0.72
C GLU A 67 8.51 9.83 0.51
N PRO A 68 8.73 8.52 0.68
CA PRO A 68 8.39 7.86 1.92
C PRO A 68 9.09 8.56 3.08
N ALA A 69 8.37 8.76 4.19
CA ALA A 69 9.02 9.22 5.41
C ALA A 69 10.11 8.21 5.80
N PRO A 70 11.34 8.66 6.11
CA PRO A 70 12.39 7.76 6.55
C PRO A 70 11.96 7.09 7.87
N ALA A 71 12.29 5.81 8.00
CA ALA A 71 12.12 5.12 9.27
C ALA A 71 13.08 5.72 10.32
N ASP A 72 12.61 5.87 11.55
CA ASP A 72 13.50 6.19 12.67
C ASP A 72 14.46 5.02 12.89
N GLU A 73 15.77 5.29 12.81
CA GLU A 73 16.81 4.26 12.86
C GLU A 73 16.80 3.48 14.18
N ASN A 74 16.46 4.13 15.30
CA ASN A 74 16.38 3.48 16.61
C ASN A 74 15.15 2.56 16.68
N GLN A 75 14.00 3.03 16.17
CA GLN A 75 12.80 2.19 16.10
C GLN A 75 13.00 0.99 15.17
N LEU A 76 13.66 1.19 14.03
CA LEU A 76 13.98 0.12 13.10
C LEU A 76 14.93 -0.91 13.73
N ALA A 77 15.98 -0.45 14.42
CA ALA A 77 16.92 -1.33 15.12
C ALA A 77 16.19 -2.15 16.21
N GLY A 78 15.35 -1.50 17.01
CA GLY A 78 14.55 -2.16 18.04
C GLY A 78 13.58 -3.20 17.46
N PHE A 79 12.91 -2.87 16.35
CA PHE A 79 12.04 -3.82 15.64
C PHE A 79 12.84 -5.04 15.14
N CYS A 80 13.98 -4.80 14.47
CA CYS A 80 14.84 -5.87 13.95
C CYS A 80 15.36 -6.80 15.04
N GLU A 81 15.79 -6.25 16.19
CA GLU A 81 16.24 -7.03 17.34
C GLU A 81 15.10 -7.92 17.88
N HIS A 82 13.92 -7.34 18.08
CA HIS A 82 12.77 -8.05 18.64
C HIS A 82 12.26 -9.14 17.68
N ALA A 83 12.09 -8.82 16.40
CA ALA A 83 11.70 -9.77 15.37
C ALA A 83 12.73 -10.92 15.25
N SER A 84 14.02 -10.61 15.29
CA SER A 84 15.08 -11.63 15.26
C SER A 84 15.00 -12.58 16.45
N ARG A 85 14.74 -12.06 17.66
CA ARG A 85 14.57 -12.89 18.86
C ARG A 85 13.37 -13.82 18.76
N LEU A 86 12.24 -13.33 18.24
CA LEU A 86 11.03 -14.12 18.03
C LEU A 86 11.26 -15.25 17.01
N LEU A 87 11.94 -14.94 15.90
CA LEU A 87 12.18 -15.90 14.82
C LEU A 87 13.21 -16.97 15.21
N ARG A 88 14.28 -16.64 15.97
CA ARG A 88 15.30 -17.60 16.41
C ARG A 88 14.74 -18.76 17.25
N GLY A 89 13.70 -18.50 18.05
CA GLY A 89 13.06 -19.53 18.87
C GLY A 89 12.07 -20.42 18.12
N SER A 90 11.75 -20.07 16.86
CA SER A 90 10.69 -20.71 16.09
C SER A 90 11.23 -21.88 15.26
N ARG A 91 10.63 -23.06 15.43
CA ARG A 91 11.02 -24.26 14.65
C ARG A 91 10.51 -24.25 13.20
N ARG A 92 9.48 -23.45 12.92
CA ARG A 92 8.84 -23.35 11.60
C ARG A 92 8.32 -21.94 11.41
N ILE A 93 8.70 -21.33 10.30
CA ILE A 93 8.31 -19.97 9.93
C ILE A 93 7.65 -20.04 8.57
N SER A 94 6.58 -19.28 8.40
CA SER A 94 5.87 -19.14 7.14
C SER A 94 5.59 -17.68 6.87
N LEU A 95 5.55 -17.31 5.60
CA LEU A 95 5.26 -15.95 5.15
C LEU A 95 3.81 -15.87 4.66
N LEU A 96 3.07 -14.89 5.15
CA LEU A 96 1.71 -14.61 4.69
C LEU A 96 1.65 -13.17 4.21
N ALA A 97 1.30 -12.97 2.94
CA ALA A 97 1.19 -11.65 2.33
C ALA A 97 -0.22 -11.39 1.79
N ASP A 98 -0.58 -10.12 1.69
CA ASP A 98 -1.89 -9.69 1.17
C ASP A 98 -1.76 -8.36 0.41
N PHE A 99 -2.88 -7.88 -0.16
CA PHE A 99 -2.97 -6.79 -1.12
C PHE A 99 -2.20 -5.50 -0.77
N LEU A 100 -1.98 -5.20 0.52
CA LEU A 100 -1.19 -4.04 0.92
C LEU A 100 0.24 -4.10 0.39
N ALA A 101 0.85 -5.28 0.31
CA ALA A 101 2.18 -5.41 -0.28
C ALA A 101 2.22 -4.94 -1.74
N GLN A 102 1.18 -5.24 -2.53
CA GLN A 102 1.05 -4.74 -3.89
C GLN A 102 0.78 -3.24 -3.91
N ARG A 103 -0.10 -2.76 -3.02
CA ARG A 103 -0.47 -1.34 -2.91
C ARG A 103 0.75 -0.46 -2.65
N TYR A 104 1.70 -0.93 -1.85
CA TYR A 104 2.97 -0.25 -1.52
C TYR A 104 4.14 -0.65 -2.45
N GLY A 105 3.89 -1.36 -3.55
CA GLY A 105 4.94 -1.70 -4.54
C GLY A 105 5.97 -2.71 -4.06
N LEU A 106 5.70 -3.46 -2.98
CA LEU A 106 6.63 -4.41 -2.35
C LEU A 106 6.62 -5.80 -2.98
N GLN A 107 5.86 -6.01 -4.06
CA GLN A 107 5.73 -7.33 -4.70
C GLN A 107 7.09 -7.89 -5.15
N LYS A 108 7.94 -7.07 -5.78
CA LYS A 108 9.28 -7.49 -6.22
C LYS A 108 10.15 -7.87 -5.02
N THR A 109 10.13 -7.05 -3.97
CA THR A 109 10.87 -7.30 -2.72
C THR A 109 10.46 -8.63 -2.07
N LEU A 110 9.15 -8.92 -2.02
CA LEU A 110 8.65 -10.18 -1.48
C LEU A 110 9.10 -11.38 -2.32
N ARG A 111 9.04 -11.29 -3.65
CA ARG A 111 9.52 -12.35 -4.56
C ARG A 111 11.01 -12.60 -4.40
N GLU A 112 11.81 -11.55 -4.31
CA GLU A 112 13.26 -11.67 -4.05
C GLU A 112 13.54 -12.28 -2.68
N TRP A 113 12.72 -11.97 -1.67
CA TRP A 113 12.87 -12.51 -0.32
C TRP A 113 12.61 -14.01 -0.28
N VAL A 114 11.47 -14.48 -0.80
CA VAL A 114 11.14 -15.93 -0.80
C VAL A 114 12.09 -16.74 -1.69
N ALA A 115 12.65 -16.15 -2.75
CA ALA A 115 13.67 -16.78 -3.58
C ALA A 115 15.01 -16.94 -2.83
N LYS A 116 15.39 -15.99 -1.98
CA LYS A 116 16.64 -16.03 -1.19
C LYS A 116 16.51 -16.85 0.09
N THR A 117 15.32 -16.92 0.66
CA THR A 117 15.06 -17.60 1.93
C THR A 117 13.88 -18.55 1.71
N PRO A 118 14.15 -19.84 1.40
CA PRO A 118 13.09 -20.81 1.17
C PRO A 118 12.23 -20.97 2.43
N VAL A 119 11.05 -20.34 2.39
CA VAL A 119 10.02 -20.44 3.43
C VAL A 119 8.70 -20.78 2.78
N ALA A 120 7.89 -21.58 3.47
CA ALA A 120 6.51 -21.79 3.07
C ALA A 120 5.80 -20.44 3.05
N HIS A 121 5.15 -20.10 1.94
CA HIS A 121 4.50 -18.81 1.78
C HIS A 121 3.15 -18.92 1.10
N ALA A 122 2.23 -18.05 1.51
CA ALA A 122 0.85 -18.02 1.05
C ALA A 122 0.38 -16.57 0.82
N THR A 123 -0.70 -16.42 0.07
CA THR A 123 -1.46 -15.16 0.01
C THR A 123 -2.82 -15.31 0.63
N MET A 124 -3.39 -14.24 1.15
CA MET A 124 -4.86 -14.16 1.32
C MET A 124 -5.53 -13.88 -0.04
N LEU A 125 -6.86 -13.96 -0.09
CA LEU A 125 -7.65 -13.81 -1.32
C LEU A 125 -7.35 -12.51 -2.07
N MET A 126 -7.24 -11.38 -1.36
CA MET A 126 -7.01 -10.07 -1.99
C MET A 126 -5.57 -9.87 -2.49
N GLY A 127 -4.63 -10.68 -2.00
CA GLY A 127 -3.22 -10.67 -2.38
C GLY A 127 -2.87 -11.65 -3.50
N LYS A 128 -3.87 -12.32 -4.09
CA LYS A 128 -3.62 -13.27 -5.19
C LYS A 128 -2.87 -12.57 -6.34
N GLY A 129 -1.82 -13.21 -6.83
CA GLY A 129 -0.91 -12.66 -7.84
C GLY A 129 0.37 -12.00 -7.28
N LEU A 130 0.50 -11.84 -5.96
CA LEU A 130 1.74 -11.35 -5.34
C LEU A 130 2.93 -12.26 -5.65
N PHE A 131 2.77 -13.57 -5.48
CA PHE A 131 3.78 -14.58 -5.78
C PHE A 131 3.52 -15.25 -7.12
N ASP A 132 4.55 -15.93 -7.63
CA ASP A 132 4.38 -16.90 -8.70
C ASP A 132 3.90 -18.22 -8.06
N GLU A 133 2.66 -18.61 -8.37
CA GLU A 133 2.00 -19.76 -7.73
C GLU A 133 2.63 -21.11 -8.14
N GLN A 134 3.57 -21.12 -9.09
CA GLN A 134 4.34 -22.30 -9.49
C GLN A 134 5.68 -22.44 -8.75
N GLN A 135 6.08 -21.45 -7.94
CA GLN A 135 7.34 -21.49 -7.21
C GLN A 135 7.32 -22.46 -6.05
N SER A 136 8.47 -23.11 -5.82
CA SER A 136 8.68 -23.97 -4.65
C SER A 136 8.44 -23.20 -3.36
N GLY A 137 7.64 -23.78 -2.46
CA GLY A 137 7.29 -23.18 -1.18
C GLY A 137 5.99 -22.37 -1.19
N PHE A 138 5.35 -22.14 -2.36
CA PHE A 138 4.00 -21.58 -2.38
C PHE A 138 2.99 -22.64 -1.93
N VAL A 139 2.29 -22.38 -0.82
CA VAL A 139 1.34 -23.33 -0.21
C VAL A 139 -0.13 -22.99 -0.49
N GLY A 140 -0.37 -22.08 -1.44
CA GLY A 140 -1.72 -21.73 -1.88
C GLY A 140 -2.29 -20.45 -1.24
N THR A 141 -3.61 -20.31 -1.37
CA THR A 141 -4.36 -19.18 -0.79
C THR A 141 -4.86 -19.53 0.61
N TYR A 142 -4.44 -18.76 1.60
CA TYR A 142 -4.93 -18.85 2.96
C TYR A 142 -6.31 -18.19 3.08
N SER A 143 -7.30 -18.97 3.49
CA SER A 143 -8.69 -18.55 3.70
C SER A 143 -9.26 -19.09 5.02
N GLY A 144 -8.43 -19.12 6.07
CA GLY A 144 -8.80 -19.64 7.38
C GLY A 144 -9.19 -21.12 7.34
N ILE A 145 -10.35 -21.48 7.91
CA ILE A 145 -10.85 -22.86 7.92
C ILE A 145 -11.15 -23.42 6.52
N ALA A 146 -11.41 -22.54 5.54
CA ALA A 146 -11.66 -22.93 4.15
C ALA A 146 -10.39 -23.04 3.31
N SER A 147 -9.21 -22.95 3.93
CA SER A 147 -7.94 -23.15 3.21
C SER A 147 -7.83 -24.59 2.74
N ALA A 148 -7.25 -24.79 1.55
CA ALA A 148 -6.89 -26.13 1.10
C ALA A 148 -5.92 -26.78 2.12
N PRO A 149 -6.02 -28.09 2.35
CA PRO A 149 -5.02 -28.79 3.15
C PRO A 149 -3.65 -28.61 2.50
N ALA A 150 -2.61 -28.50 3.34
CA ALA A 150 -1.24 -28.51 2.84
C ALA A 150 -1.02 -29.83 2.10
N ASP A 151 -0.63 -29.75 0.83
CA ASP A 151 -0.31 -30.95 0.04
C ASP A 151 0.83 -31.70 0.74
N PRO A 152 0.63 -32.95 1.20
CA PRO A 152 1.68 -33.74 1.82
C PRO A 152 2.74 -34.23 0.83
N GLY A 153 2.54 -34.04 -0.48
CA GLY A 153 3.39 -34.56 -1.54
C GLY A 153 4.55 -33.63 -1.91
N GLY A 154 5.68 -33.78 -1.22
CA GLY A 154 6.95 -33.17 -1.59
C GLY A 154 8.10 -33.91 -0.93
N ASP A 155 8.38 -35.12 -1.43
CA ASP A 155 9.71 -35.74 -1.33
C ASP A 155 10.71 -34.99 -2.23
#